data_AF-A0A7Z6X711-F1
#
_entry.id   AF-A0A7Z6X711-F1
#
_cell.length_a   1.000
_cell.length_b   1.000
_cell.length_c   1.000
_cell.angle_alpha   90.00
_cell.angle_beta   90.00
_cell.angle_gamma   90.00
#
_symmetry.space_group_name_H-M   'P 1'
#
loop_
_entity.id
_entity.type
_entity.pdbx_description
1 polymer ?
#
loop_
_entity_poly.entity_id
_entity_poly.type
_entity_poly.pdbx_seq_one_letter_code
_entity_poly.pdbx_strand_id
1 'polypeptide(L)' 'RNLERRVELLVSATNPKIANKLLHILEIQLKDTLKRYELNSKGRYTKVSNPNDPLNSQDYFEKQALKTF' A
#
# COMPACT_ATOMS: atom_id res chain seq x y z
N ARG A 1 21.98 -1.30 -7.38
CA ARG A 1 22.46 -1.14 -5.96
C ARG A 1 21.88 -2.16 -4.98
N ASN A 2 20.57 -2.17 -4.66
CA ASN A 2 20.06 -3.06 -3.60
C ASN A 2 20.32 -4.54 -3.90
N LEU A 3 20.17 -4.97 -5.16
CA LEU A 3 20.43 -6.36 -5.57
C LEU A 3 21.88 -6.68 -5.91
N GLU A 4 22.75 -5.67 -6.05
CA GLU A 4 24.13 -5.84 -6.56
C GLU A 4 25.19 -5.58 -5.49
N ARG A 5 24.86 -4.76 -4.48
CA ARG A 5 25.82 -4.25 -3.49
C ARG A 5 25.35 -4.45 -2.05
N ARG A 6 24.15 -5.00 -1.84
CA ARG A 6 23.60 -5.28 -0.51
C ARG A 6 23.17 -6.73 -0.44
N VAL A 7 23.30 -7.31 0.74
CA VAL A 7 22.67 -8.59 1.06
C VAL A 7 21.24 -8.27 1.47
N GLU A 8 20.28 -8.81 0.73
CA GLU A 8 18.85 -8.60 0.95
C GLU A 8 18.19 -9.95 1.28
N LEU A 9 17.14 -9.93 2.09
CA LEU A 9 16.35 -11.11 2.41
C LEU A 9 14.93 -10.95 1.86
N LEU A 10 14.52 -11.89 1.01
CA LEU A 10 13.13 -12.03 0.59
C LEU A 10 12.54 -13.26 1.27
N VAL A 11 11.47 -13.06 2.05
CA VAL A 11 10.78 -14.15 2.76
C VAL A 11 9.41 -14.35 2.15
N SER A 12 9.15 -15.58 1.70
CA SER A 12 7.84 -15.96 1.19
C SER A 12 6.80 -15.99 2.31
N ALA A 13 5.65 -15.37 2.07
CA ALA A 13 4.47 -15.52 2.93
C ALA A 13 3.78 -16.86 2.66
N THR A 14 4.32 -17.95 3.22
CA THR A 14 3.84 -19.32 2.95
C THR A 14 2.45 -19.62 3.53
N ASN A 15 2.04 -18.91 4.58
CA ASN A 15 0.70 -19.03 5.14
C ASN A 15 -0.30 -18.20 4.30
N PRO A 16 -1.33 -18.81 3.68
CA PRO A 16 -2.30 -18.10 2.86
C PRO A 16 -3.02 -16.97 3.61
N LYS A 17 -3.23 -17.09 4.92
CA LYS A 17 -3.84 -16.02 5.72
C LYS A 17 -2.95 -14.77 5.76
N ILE A 18 -1.63 -14.96 5.85
CA ILE A 18 -0.65 -13.86 5.83
C ILE A 18 -0.60 -13.25 4.43
N ALA A 19 -0.52 -14.08 3.39
CA ALA A 19 -0.50 -13.61 2.01
C ALA A 19 -1.76 -12.77 1.67
N ASN A 20 -2.94 -13.25 2.05
CA ASN A 20 -4.20 -12.52 1.85
C ASN A 20 -4.23 -11.20 2.63
N LYS A 21 -3.70 -11.18 3.86
CA LYS A 21 -3.60 -9.93 4.63
C LYS A 21 -2.66 -8.92 3.97
N LEU A 22 -1.52 -9.37 3.45
CA LEU A 22 -0.59 -8.50 2.70
C LEU A 22 -1.23 -7.96 1.42
N LEU A 23 -1.93 -8.80 0.65
CA LEU A 23 -2.67 -8.38 -0.54
C LEU A 23 -3.75 -7.34 -0.19
N HIS A 24 -4.51 -7.59 0.86
CA HIS A 24 -5.51 -6.63 1.34
C HIS A 24 -4.90 -5.27 1.70
N ILE A 25 -3.72 -5.26 2.34
CA ILE A 25 -2.99 -4.01 2.64
C ILE A 25 -2.68 -3.25 1.35
N LEU A 26 -2.14 -3.94 0.34
CA LEU A 26 -1.81 -3.33 -0.95
C LEU A 26 -3.07 -2.82 -1.67
N GLU A 27 -4.17 -3.58 -1.66
CA GLU A 27 -5.43 -3.17 -2.27
C GLU A 27 -5.98 -1.87 -1.67
N ILE A 28 -5.96 -1.73 -0.35
CA ILE A 28 -6.41 -0.49 0.33
C ILE A 28 -5.47 0.68 0.00
N GLN A 29 -4.15 0.46 -0.01
CA GLN A 29 -3.18 1.49 -0.39
C GLN A 29 -3.37 1.96 -1.84
N LEU A 30 -3.68 1.05 -2.76
CA LEU A 30 -3.97 1.38 -4.17
C LEU A 30 -5.31 2.12 -4.33
N LYS A 31 -6.27 1.87 -3.44
CA LYS A 31 -7.56 2.59 -3.41
C LYS A 31 -7.47 3.96 -2.76
N ASP A 32 -6.34 4.34 -2.17
CA ASP A 32 -6.17 5.65 -1.53
C ASP A 32 -6.46 6.78 -2.54
N THR A 33 -7.28 7.73 -2.13
CA THR A 33 -7.72 8.88 -2.94
C THR A 33 -7.33 10.22 -2.33
N LEU A 34 -6.72 10.21 -1.13
CA LEU A 34 -6.35 11.41 -0.41
C LEU A 34 -4.85 11.73 -0.51
N LYS A 35 -4.00 10.70 -0.60
CA LYS A 35 -2.53 10.77 -0.59
C LYS A 35 -1.85 10.07 -1.77
N ARG A 36 -2.57 9.26 -2.57
CA ARG A 36 -1.98 8.56 -3.73
C ARG A 36 -1.54 9.50 -4.86
N TYR A 37 -0.37 9.21 -5.42
CA TYR A 37 0.15 9.79 -6.65
C TYR A 37 0.56 8.69 -7.62
N GLU A 38 0.33 8.90 -8.91
CA GLU A 38 0.75 7.97 -9.97
C GLU A 38 1.84 8.62 -10.82
N LEU A 39 2.86 7.83 -11.16
CA LEU A 39 3.92 8.23 -12.09
C LEU A 39 3.43 8.00 -13.51
N ASN A 40 3.28 9.07 -14.28
CA ASN A 40 2.87 8.96 -15.68
C ASN A 40 4.06 8.65 -16.61
N SER A 41 3.76 8.34 -17.88
CA SER A 41 4.76 8.04 -18.92
C SER A 41 5.74 9.19 -19.22
N LYS A 42 5.44 10.41 -18.75
CA LYS A 42 6.30 11.60 -18.87
C LYS A 42 7.18 11.80 -17.62
N GLY A 43 7.19 10.85 -16.68
CA GLY A 43 8.00 10.92 -15.47
C GLY A 43 7.49 11.93 -14.43
N ARG A 44 6.23 12.37 -14.51
CA ARG A 44 5.63 13.30 -13.54
C ARG A 44 4.64 12.57 -12.63
N TYR A 45 4.69 12.90 -11.34
CA TYR A 45 3.71 12.45 -10.37
C TYR A 45 2.45 13.31 -10.44
N THR A 46 1.29 12.67 -10.57
CA THR A 46 -0.02 13.33 -10.52
C THR A 46 -0.86 12.76 -9.40
N LYS A 47 -1.50 13.63 -8.61
CA LYS A 47 -2.38 13.20 -7.52
C LYS A 47 -3.58 12.48 -8.11
N VAL A 48 -3.88 11.30 -7.57
CA VAL A 48 -5.11 10.57 -7.92
C VAL A 48 -6.11 10.81 -6.80
N SER A 49 -7.20 11.51 -7.10
CA SER A 49 -8.23 11.84 -6.13
C SER A 49 -9.62 11.51 -6.64
N ASN A 50 -10.45 10.97 -5.75
CA ASN A 50 -11.87 10.78 -5.97
C ASN A 50 -12.62 11.45 -4.81
N PRO A 51 -13.17 12.67 -5.02
CA PRO A 51 -13.89 13.39 -3.97
C PRO A 51 -15.15 12.67 -3.48
N ASN A 52 -15.75 11.82 -4.32
CA ASN A 52 -16.98 11.10 -4.00
C ASN A 52 -16.76 9.89 -3.07
N ASP A 53 -15.52 9.42 -2.98
CA ASP A 53 -15.13 8.28 -2.14
C ASP A 53 -13.74 8.55 -1.51
N PRO A 54 -13.68 9.43 -0.50
CA PRO A 54 -12.42 9.81 0.14
C PRO A 54 -11.91 8.67 1.04
N LEU A 55 -10.72 8.16 0.71
CA LEU A 55 -10.03 7.13 1.45
C LEU A 55 -8.58 7.55 1.72
N ASN A 56 -8.21 7.61 3.00
CA ASN A 56 -6.83 7.62 3.47
C ASN A 56 -6.52 6.23 4.02
N SER A 57 -5.61 5.52 3.34
CA SER A 57 -5.22 4.15 3.68
C SER A 57 -4.56 4.05 5.06
N GLN A 58 -3.83 5.08 5.50
CA GLN A 58 -3.18 5.08 6.82
C GLN A 58 -4.21 5.20 7.94
N ASP A 59 -5.13 6.16 7.84
CA ASP A 59 -6.21 6.34 8.82
C ASP A 59 -7.12 5.10 8.89
N TYR A 60 -7.34 4.44 7.74
CA TYR A 60 -8.08 3.18 7.68
C TYR A 60 -7.42 2.09 8.54
N PHE A 61 -6.11 1.88 8.37
CA PHE A 61 -5.38 0.84 9.11
C PHE A 61 -5.16 1.19 10.59
N GLU A 62 -4.98 2.47 10.92
CA GLU A 62 -4.94 2.93 12.32
C GLU A 62 -6.22 2.56 13.06
N LYS A 63 -7.39 2.86 12.47
CA LYS A 63 -8.70 2.50 13.04
C LYS A 63 -8.90 0.99 13.16
N GLN A 64 -8.40 0.19 12.22
CA GLN A 64 -8.48 -1.28 12.31
C GLN A 64 -7.60 -1.83 13.43
N ALA A 65 -6.38 -1.30 13.59
CA ALA A 65 -5.47 -1.73 14.65
C ALA A 65 -6.10 -1.49 16.02
N LEU A 66 -6.66 -0.30 16.26
CA LEU A 66 -7.32 0.07 17.51
C LEU A 66 -8.54 -0.79 17.87
N LYS A 67 -9.20 -1.41 16.88
CA LYS A 67 -10.35 -2.33 17.12
C LYS A 67 -9.94 -3.76 17.45
N THR A 68 -8.68 -4.11 17.22
CA THR A 68 -8.15 -5.47 17.40
C THR A 68 -7.47 -5.65 18.77
N PHE A 69 -7.29 -4.55 19.52
CA PHE A 69 -6.88 -4.53 20.92
C PHE A 69 -8.09 -4.32 21.83
#